data_AF-A0A7K2Y9B4-F1
#
_entry.id   AF-A0A7K2Y9B4-F1
#
_cell.length_a   1.000
_cell.length_b   1.000
_cell.length_c   1.000
_cell.angle_alpha   90.00
_cell.angle_beta   90.00
_cell.angle_gamma   90.00
#
_symmetry.space_group_name_H-M   'P 1'
#
loop_
_entity.id
_entity.type
_entity.pdbx_description
1 polymer ?
#
loop_
_entity_poly.entity_id
_entity_poly.type
_entity_poly.pdbx_seq_one_letter_code
_entity_poly.pdbx_strand_id
1 'polypeptide(L)'
;MSSPPRSAPPRVDAAERGATRIADRVVAKIAAQAAREALATTPGTPPHATVTVHHDIARVRVSLELDFPSDLAAQCAAVRRQVALRIEEYASMSVPEVDIDIEHLHSTRSRTATGRDRRLR
;
A
#
# COMPACT_ATOMS: atom_id res chain seq x y z
N MET A 1 46.46 10.68 45.63
CA MET A 1 46.21 10.52 44.17
C MET A 1 44.70 10.61 43.96
N SER A 2 44.19 11.75 43.49
CA SER A 2 42.75 11.95 43.27
C SER A 2 42.40 11.61 41.82
N SER A 3 41.48 10.66 41.62
CA SER A 3 41.03 10.24 40.29
C SER A 3 40.10 11.30 39.70
N PRO A 4 40.27 11.69 38.42
CA PRO A 4 39.35 12.64 37.80
C PRO A 4 37.94 12.01 37.64
N PRO A 5 36.87 12.81 37.73
CA PRO A 5 35.51 12.32 37.55
C PRO A 5 35.33 11.78 36.12
N ARG A 6 34.71 10.59 35.99
CA ARG A 6 34.35 10.03 34.68
C ARG A 6 33.35 10.96 34.00
N SER A 7 33.70 11.47 32.82
CA SER A 7 32.80 12.28 31.99
C SER A 7 31.53 11.47 31.69
N ALA A 8 30.39 12.00 32.10
CA ALA A 8 29.09 11.42 31.76
C ALA A 8 28.83 11.61 30.25
N PRO A 9 28.25 10.62 29.55
CA PRO A 9 27.91 10.77 28.15
C PRO A 9 26.92 11.93 27.96
N PRO A 10 26.98 12.64 26.82
CA PRO A 10 26.06 13.73 26.53
C PRO A 10 24.61 13.22 26.58
N ARG A 11 23.71 13.99 27.20
CA ARG A 11 22.29 13.65 27.27
C ARG A 11 21.70 13.83 25.88
N VAL A 12 21.20 12.74 25.30
CA VAL A 12 20.46 12.76 24.03
C VAL A 12 19.14 13.53 24.22
N ASP A 13 18.78 14.37 23.26
CA ASP A 13 17.54 15.15 23.33
C ASP A 13 16.31 14.24 23.28
N ALA A 14 15.20 14.69 23.87
CA ALA A 14 14.01 13.85 23.98
C ALA A 14 13.47 13.39 22.62
N ALA A 15 13.61 14.23 21.59
CA ALA A 15 13.22 13.93 20.22
C ALA A 15 14.14 12.91 19.52
N GLU A 16 15.38 12.74 20.01
CA GLU A 16 16.38 11.83 19.45
C GLU A 16 16.40 10.47 20.18
N ARG A 17 15.56 10.30 21.20
CA ARG A 17 15.46 9.05 21.96
C ARG A 17 14.64 8.02 21.20
N GLY A 18 15.33 7.19 20.45
CA GLY A 18 14.78 6.00 19.79
C GLY A 18 14.29 6.28 18.37
N ALA A 19 14.10 5.20 17.61
CA ALA A 19 13.63 5.25 16.24
C ALA A 19 12.53 4.22 16.02
N THR A 20 11.43 4.64 15.39
CA THR A 20 10.35 3.72 14.97
C THR A 20 10.72 3.10 13.64
N ARG A 21 10.95 1.78 13.62
CA ARG A 21 11.17 1.05 12.38
C ARG A 21 9.86 0.45 11.89
N ILE A 22 9.38 0.92 10.75
CA ILE A 22 8.23 0.35 10.06
C ILE A 22 8.72 -0.79 9.17
N ALA A 23 8.20 -2.00 9.38
CA ALA A 23 8.53 -3.15 8.55
C ALA A 23 7.80 -3.08 7.21
N ASP A 24 8.43 -3.60 6.16
CA ASP A 24 7.89 -3.65 4.78
C ASP A 24 6.47 -4.22 4.73
N ARG A 25 6.20 -5.27 5.53
CA ARG A 25 4.87 -5.88 5.66
C ARG A 25 3.78 -4.92 6.13
N VAL A 26 4.14 -3.90 6.92
CA VAL A 26 3.19 -2.89 7.42
C VAL A 26 2.92 -1.87 6.32
N VAL A 27 3.97 -1.44 5.60
CA VAL A 27 3.83 -0.56 4.43
C VAL A 27 2.96 -1.22 3.35
N ALA A 28 3.14 -2.52 3.12
CA ALA A 28 2.28 -3.30 2.23
C ALA A 28 0.80 -3.28 2.66
N LYS A 29 0.51 -3.38 3.96
CA LYS A 29 -0.87 -3.27 4.46
C LYS A 29 -1.46 -1.88 4.27
N ILE A 30 -0.66 -0.83 4.50
CA ILE A 30 -1.07 0.56 4.24
C ILE A 30 -1.39 0.74 2.76
N ALA A 31 -0.53 0.25 1.87
CA ALA A 31 -0.73 0.32 0.42
C ALA A 31 -2.01 -0.40 -0.03
N ALA A 32 -2.24 -1.63 0.44
CA ALA A 32 -3.44 -2.41 0.10
C ALA A 32 -4.72 -1.70 0.57
N GLN A 33 -4.71 -1.16 1.79
CA GLN A 33 -5.84 -0.41 2.33
C GLN A 33 -6.07 0.91 1.58
N ALA A 34 -5.01 1.65 1.24
CA ALA A 34 -5.10 2.87 0.45
C ALA A 34 -5.66 2.61 -0.95
N ALA A 35 -5.24 1.53 -1.60
CA ALA A 35 -5.79 1.10 -2.88
C ALA A 35 -7.29 0.78 -2.77
N ARG A 36 -7.71 0.10 -1.69
CA ARG A 36 -9.11 -0.20 -1.43
C ARG A 36 -9.95 1.06 -1.24
N GLU A 37 -9.43 2.05 -0.51
CA GLU A 37 -10.09 3.35 -0.32
C GLU A 37 -10.29 4.09 -1.65
N ALA A 38 -9.31 4.02 -2.55
CA ALA A 38 -9.41 4.63 -3.88
C ALA A 38 -10.45 3.96 -4.79
N LEU A 39 -10.68 2.65 -4.60
CA LEU A 39 -11.57 1.87 -5.46
C LEU A 39 -13.02 1.81 -4.96
N ALA A 40 -13.26 2.04 -3.66
CA ALA A 40 -14.53 2.21 -2.91
C ALA A 40 -15.72 1.24 -3.15
N THR A 41 -15.93 0.72 -4.36
CA THR A 41 -17.12 -0.02 -4.79
C THR A 41 -16.84 -1.14 -5.80
N THR A 42 -15.58 -1.45 -6.11
CA THR A 42 -15.28 -2.49 -7.10
C THR A 42 -15.54 -3.89 -6.53
N PRO A 43 -16.37 -4.71 -7.21
CA PRO A 43 -16.62 -6.09 -6.82
C PRO A 43 -15.37 -6.94 -7.11
N GLY A 44 -15.11 -7.94 -6.27
CA GLY A 44 -14.01 -8.89 -6.46
C GLY A 44 -13.19 -9.12 -5.21
N THR A 45 -11.99 -9.64 -5.43
CA THR A 45 -11.00 -9.84 -4.37
C THR A 45 -10.46 -8.48 -3.91
N PRO A 46 -10.28 -8.25 -2.59
CA PRO A 46 -9.66 -7.01 -2.12
C PRO A 46 -8.24 -6.84 -2.71
N PRO A 47 -7.83 -5.60 -3.01
CA PRO A 47 -6.52 -5.36 -3.61
C PRO A 47 -5.41 -5.83 -2.68
N HIS A 48 -4.39 -6.43 -3.27
CA HIS A 48 -3.20 -6.89 -2.57
C HIS A 48 -2.01 -6.00 -2.96
N ALA A 49 -1.12 -5.72 -2.01
CA ALA A 49 0.09 -4.97 -2.28
C ALA A 49 1.34 -5.71 -1.82
N THR A 50 2.41 -5.59 -2.59
CA THR A 50 3.76 -6.00 -2.23
C THR A 50 4.66 -4.78 -2.22
N VAL A 51 5.55 -4.71 -1.23
CA VAL A 51 6.41 -3.54 -1.02
C VAL A 51 7.81 -4.01 -0.72
N THR A 52 8.78 -3.33 -1.32
CA THR A 52 10.20 -3.44 -0.96
C THR A 52 10.68 -2.07 -0.50
N VAL A 53 11.22 -2.00 0.72
CA VAL A 53 11.73 -0.75 1.28
C VAL A 53 13.25 -0.74 1.25
N HIS A 54 13.81 0.33 0.67
CA HIS A 54 15.23 0.61 0.73
C HIS A 54 15.43 1.96 1.42
N HIS A 55 15.92 1.93 2.66
CA HIS A 55 16.00 3.10 3.54
C HIS A 55 14.62 3.72 3.78
N ASP A 56 14.36 4.89 3.20
CA ASP A 56 13.13 5.67 3.26
C ASP A 56 12.36 5.65 1.92
N ILE A 57 12.84 4.89 0.93
CA ILE A 57 12.21 4.75 -0.38
C ILE A 57 11.43 3.44 -0.45
N ALA A 58 10.12 3.53 -0.66
CA ALA A 58 9.25 2.39 -0.83
C ALA A 58 8.88 2.20 -2.30
N ARG A 59 9.19 1.02 -2.85
CA ARG A 59 8.68 0.57 -4.15
C ARG A 59 7.46 -0.28 -3.94
N VAL A 60 6.36 0.08 -4.59
CA VAL A 60 5.04 -0.51 -4.34
C VAL A 60 4.51 -1.14 -5.61
N ARG A 61 3.99 -2.36 -5.49
CA ARG A 61 3.26 -3.05 -6.54
C ARG A 61 1.90 -3.49 -6.01
N VAL A 62 0.84 -3.10 -6.70
CA VAL A 62 -0.55 -3.34 -6.30
C VAL A 62 -1.25 -4.20 -7.34
N SER A 63 -1.73 -5.36 -6.91
CA SER A 63 -2.64 -6.21 -7.68
C SER A 63 -4.08 -5.86 -7.33
N LEU A 64 -4.91 -5.65 -8.34
CA LEU A 64 -6.32 -5.32 -8.17
C LEU A 64 -7.18 -5.87 -9.32
N GLU A 65 -8.48 -5.97 -9.05
CA GLU A 65 -9.50 -6.36 -10.02
C GLU A 65 -10.38 -5.14 -10.31
N LEU A 66 -10.79 -4.92 -11.56
CA LEU A 66 -11.61 -3.76 -11.97
C LEU A 66 -12.86 -4.18 -12.75
N ASP A 67 -13.93 -3.38 -12.67
CA ASP A 67 -15.11 -3.58 -13.51
C ASP A 67 -14.86 -3.16 -14.97
N PHE A 68 -15.56 -3.80 -15.91
CA PHE A 68 -15.56 -3.44 -17.32
C PHE A 68 -17.00 -3.36 -17.90
N PRO A 69 -17.35 -2.34 -18.69
CA PRO A 69 -16.51 -1.21 -19.10
C PRO A 69 -16.35 -0.16 -17.99
N SER A 70 -15.12 0.35 -17.82
CA SER A 70 -14.81 1.48 -16.93
C SER A 70 -13.53 2.20 -17.40
N ASP A 71 -13.26 3.40 -16.88
CA ASP A 71 -12.03 4.13 -17.17
C ASP A 71 -10.87 3.59 -16.32
N LEU A 72 -10.17 2.58 -16.85
CA LEU A 72 -9.05 1.93 -16.18
C LEU A 72 -7.89 2.90 -15.91
N ALA A 73 -7.64 3.85 -16.81
CA ALA A 73 -6.54 4.79 -16.68
C ALA A 73 -6.80 5.76 -15.51
N ALA A 74 -8.00 6.32 -15.42
CA ALA A 74 -8.38 7.21 -14.34
C ALA A 74 -8.39 6.49 -12.97
N GLN A 75 -8.90 5.26 -12.92
CA GLN A 75 -8.91 4.47 -11.68
C GLN A 75 -7.50 4.10 -11.23
N CYS A 76 -6.65 3.63 -12.14
CA CYS A 76 -5.24 3.37 -11.83
C CYS A 76 -4.51 4.63 -11.35
N ALA A 77 -4.72 5.78 -12.01
CA ALA A 77 -4.12 7.05 -11.58
C ALA A 77 -4.61 7.47 -10.18
N ALA A 78 -5.89 7.27 -9.86
CA ALA A 78 -6.44 7.53 -8.53
C ALA A 78 -5.81 6.62 -7.48
N VAL A 79 -5.64 5.32 -7.77
CA VAL A 79 -4.97 4.36 -6.89
C VAL A 79 -3.51 4.76 -6.66
N ARG A 80 -2.73 5.06 -7.71
CA ARG A 80 -1.32 5.48 -7.59
C ARG A 80 -1.18 6.69 -6.66
N ARG A 81 -2.02 7.71 -6.88
CA ARG A 81 -2.02 8.93 -6.05
C ARG A 81 -2.37 8.62 -4.60
N GLN A 82 -3.44 7.86 -4.34
CA GLN A 82 -3.89 7.57 -2.99
C GLN A 82 -2.86 6.73 -2.21
N VAL A 83 -2.25 5.75 -2.85
CA VAL A 83 -1.22 4.90 -2.24
C VAL A 83 0.01 5.72 -1.85
N ALA A 84 0.52 6.56 -2.76
CA ALA A 84 1.66 7.43 -2.47
C ALA A 84 1.35 8.37 -1.28
N LEU A 85 0.20 9.06 -1.32
CA LEU A 85 -0.22 9.96 -0.25
C LEU A 85 -0.29 9.28 1.12
N ARG A 86 -0.90 8.10 1.21
CA ARG A 86 -1.06 7.39 2.48
C ARG A 86 0.25 6.85 3.05
N ILE A 87 1.17 6.43 2.18
CA ILE A 87 2.48 5.95 2.63
C ILE A 87 3.34 7.11 3.11
N GLU A 88 3.31 8.25 2.41
CA GLU A 88 3.99 9.47 2.87
C GLU A 88 3.43 9.95 4.22
N GLU A 89 2.10 9.95 4.36
CA GLU A 89 1.40 10.36 5.59
C GLU A 89 1.73 9.46 6.79
N TYR A 90 1.68 8.14 6.63
CA TYR A 90 1.75 7.20 7.76
C TYR A 90 3.11 6.55 7.98
N ALA A 91 3.96 6.48 6.94
CA ALA A 91 5.26 5.85 7.03
C ALA A 91 6.43 6.82 6.84
N SER A 92 6.16 8.08 6.47
CA SER A 92 7.20 9.08 6.17
C SER A 92 8.24 8.55 5.16
N MET A 93 7.77 7.77 4.18
CA MET A 93 8.57 7.17 3.12
C MET A 93 8.22 7.80 1.77
N SER A 94 9.23 8.00 0.92
CA SER A 94 9.02 8.46 -0.45
C SER A 94 8.64 7.29 -1.36
N VAL A 95 7.64 7.50 -2.22
CA VAL A 95 7.14 6.49 -3.16
C VAL A 95 7.33 6.97 -4.59
N PRO A 96 8.50 6.71 -5.22
CA PRO A 96 8.77 7.20 -6.57
C PRO A 96 7.93 6.49 -7.64
N GLU A 97 7.53 5.24 -7.38
CA GLU A 97 6.83 4.40 -8.34
C GLU A 97 5.83 3.48 -7.64
N VAL A 98 4.63 3.39 -8.22
CA VAL A 98 3.56 2.48 -7.79
C VAL A 98 3.10 1.68 -9.00
N ASP A 99 3.59 0.45 -9.15
CA ASP A 99 3.14 -0.45 -10.21
C ASP A 99 1.75 -0.98 -9.92
N ILE A 100 0.92 -1.08 -10.96
CA ILE A 100 -0.45 -1.62 -10.86
C ILE A 100 -0.59 -2.76 -11.84
N ASP A 101 -0.93 -3.93 -11.30
CA ASP A 101 -1.36 -5.08 -12.08
C ASP A 101 -2.88 -5.24 -11.95
N ILE A 102 -3.53 -5.37 -13.11
CA ILE A 102 -4.95 -5.68 -13.18
C ILE A 102 -5.07 -7.18 -13.45
N GLU A 103 -5.43 -7.94 -12.42
CA GLU A 103 -5.51 -9.41 -12.53
C GLU A 103 -6.78 -9.86 -13.23
N HIS A 104 -7.91 -9.21 -12.95
CA HIS A 104 -9.20 -9.53 -13.55
C HIS A 104 -10.01 -8.28 -13.92
N LEU A 105 -10.68 -8.37 -15.07
CA LEU A 105 -11.66 -7.39 -15.54
C LEU A 105 -13.07 -7.99 -15.49
N HIS A 106 -13.89 -7.50 -14.55
CA HIS A 106 -15.25 -7.97 -14.31
C HIS A 106 -16.23 -7.31 -15.26
N SER A 107 -16.59 -8.01 -16.33
CA SER A 107 -17.66 -7.52 -17.19
C SER A 107 -19.03 -7.74 -16.56
N THR A 108 -19.89 -6.71 -16.55
CA THR A 108 -21.32 -6.85 -16.21
C THR A 108 -22.01 -7.93 -17.06
N ARG A 109 -21.53 -8.17 -18.28
CA ARG A 109 -22.02 -9.21 -19.20
C ARG A 109 -21.61 -10.63 -18.75
N SER A 110 -20.42 -10.79 -18.18
CA SER A 110 -19.91 -12.08 -17.67
C SER A 110 -20.66 -12.55 -16.42
N ARG A 111 -21.14 -11.61 -15.59
CA ARG A 111 -21.88 -11.87 -14.34
C ARG A 111 -23.20 -12.62 -14.55
N THR A 112 -23.78 -12.52 -15.75
CA THR A 112 -25.03 -13.23 -16.12
C THR A 112 -24.82 -14.65 -16.68
N ALA A 113 -23.59 -15.01 -17.08
CA ALA A 113 -23.29 -16.32 -17.63
C ALA A 113 -23.06 -17.37 -16.53
N THR A 114 -22.36 -17.01 -15.46
CA THR A 114 -22.08 -17.89 -14.30
C THR A 114 -23.31 -18.24 -13.47
N GLY A 115 -24.42 -17.49 -13.61
CA GLY A 115 -25.70 -17.81 -12.97
C GLY A 115 -26.54 -18.87 -13.69
N ARG A 116 -26.29 -19.13 -15.00
CA ARG A 116 -27.07 -20.11 -15.77
C ARG A 116 -26.54 -21.54 -15.65
N ASP A 117 -25.27 -21.72 -15.33
CA ASP A 117 -24.61 -23.03 -15.32
C ASP A 117 -24.83 -23.83 -14.01
N ARG A 118 -25.44 -23.21 -12.99
CA ARG A 118 -25.82 -23.87 -11.72
C ARG A 118 -27.24 -24.47 -11.73
N ARG A 119 -27.97 -24.40 -12.85
CA ARG A 119 -29.34 -24.91 -12.99
C ARG A 119 -29.46 -26.19 -13.82
N LEU A 120 -28.36 -26.92 -13.99
CA LEU A 120 -28.32 -28.23 -14.65
C LEU A 120 -27.48 -29.22 -13.82
N ARG A 121 -27.90 -29.49 -12.58
CA ARG A 121 -27.54 -30.70 -11.83
C ARG A 121 -28.72 -31.14 -10.98
#